data_AF-A0A858RL69-F1
#
_entry.id   AF-A0A858RL69-F1
#
_cell.length_a   1.000
_cell.length_b   1.000
_cell.length_c   1.000
_cell.angle_alpha   90.00
_cell.angle_beta   90.00
_cell.angle_gamma   90.00
#
_symmetry.space_group_name_H-M   'P 1'
#
loop_
_entity.id
_entity.type
_entity.pdbx_description
1 polymer ?
#
loop_
_entity_poly.entity_id
_entity_poly.type
_entity_poly.pdbx_seq_one_letter_code
_entity_poly.pdbx_strand_id
1 'polypeptide(L)'
;MAVQGVPFEGAGWFKFALVDGGGNTYWSNDGSSVAGGEPAAAVSLPVTRGLYSVLIGENMAALPEDVFANPDLRLRVWFNDGSHGFELITPDQRLVAAPYAMVAAKVDQVLLSEIEAPPVIPVVAWGVNSKGQTTVPPVISGANTAAISARGNTSLALLKDGTLVRWGGGAALPAGLSGISAIAAGVDHGLALRTDGSVVAWGDNSYGQGATASIQDASAIAAGEKHSVILHQSGTVSVVGDNTFGQATVPPLGVVTAIAAGYDHSLALDSDGKVTAWGRNDAGQSTVPPEALDDVVAIAAGAFHSLAVKSDGSVIAWGLDAAGQSSVPAGLSGVRSVAAGYSFSVALKEDGSLVLWGDGSGGLSTIPAEASQLTAIAAGDSHVLALQADLMPAQVARLDQPNVFSGKIGIRRAAVTNVLEVEGNASKAVAGDWLSNSDRRIKTDIHTLTGALDKIDSVRLVDFRYTDQYLATHPRIENRRYLNVIAQEFAKVFPDHVKSSGERLEDGSEILQVDTYPLTIYSAAAVQELHRENQELRAKLADQELRLRRLEENFER
;
A
#
# COMPACT_ATOMS: atom_id res chain seq x y z
N MET A 1 -2.50 -15.51 21.81
CA MET A 1 -2.17 -16.31 23.01
C MET A 1 -3.01 -17.57 23.02
N ALA A 2 -2.38 -18.71 23.31
CA ALA A 2 -3.06 -19.99 23.48
C ALA A 2 -2.67 -20.57 24.84
N VAL A 3 -3.64 -21.09 25.60
CA VAL A 3 -3.42 -21.84 26.84
C VAL A 3 -3.53 -23.31 26.48
N GLN A 4 -2.47 -24.08 26.74
CA GLN A 4 -2.40 -25.51 26.38
C GLN A 4 -2.74 -25.81 24.91
N GLY A 5 -2.38 -24.90 23.99
CA GLY A 5 -2.62 -25.06 22.55
C GLY A 5 -4.00 -24.61 22.07
N VAL A 6 -4.88 -24.12 22.94
CA VAL A 6 -6.19 -23.59 22.59
C VAL A 6 -6.21 -22.05 22.75
N PRO A 7 -6.73 -21.28 21.77
CA PRO A 7 -6.85 -19.83 21.90
C PRO A 7 -7.65 -19.44 23.15
N PHE A 8 -7.06 -18.60 24.01
CA PHE A 8 -7.73 -18.15 25.24
C PHE A 8 -8.87 -17.17 24.91
N GLU A 9 -9.98 -17.30 25.62
CA GLU A 9 -11.16 -16.46 25.45
C GLU A 9 -11.75 -16.09 26.81
N GLY A 10 -11.96 -14.80 27.04
CA GLY A 10 -12.46 -14.27 28.32
C GLY A 10 -11.60 -13.14 28.88
N ALA A 11 -11.81 -12.81 30.15
CA ALA A 11 -11.01 -11.80 30.84
C ALA A 11 -9.64 -12.38 31.20
N GLY A 12 -8.59 -11.80 30.62
CA GLY A 12 -7.21 -12.13 30.93
C GLY A 12 -6.60 -11.07 31.84
N TRP A 13 -5.69 -11.48 32.73
CA TRP A 13 -4.92 -10.56 33.55
C TRP A 13 -3.52 -10.40 32.99
N PHE A 14 -3.10 -9.15 32.82
CA PHE A 14 -1.84 -8.81 32.17
C PHE A 14 -1.00 -7.89 33.04
N LYS A 15 0.32 -8.01 32.92
CA LYS A 15 1.28 -7.08 33.47
C LYS A 15 2.25 -6.65 32.38
N PHE A 16 2.63 -5.39 32.37
CA PHE A 16 3.41 -4.79 31.30
C PHE A 16 4.63 -4.08 31.88
N ALA A 17 5.78 -4.28 31.24
CA ALA A 17 6.98 -3.49 31.49
C ALA A 17 7.63 -3.08 30.16
N LEU A 18 8.22 -1.90 30.13
CA LEU A 18 9.10 -1.46 29.05
C LEU A 18 10.54 -1.66 29.51
N VAL A 19 11.29 -2.46 28.76
CA VAL A 19 12.66 -2.87 29.08
C VAL A 19 13.60 -2.65 27.90
N ASP A 20 14.91 -2.59 28.12
CA ASP A 20 15.90 -2.68 27.04
C ASP A 20 16.38 -4.12 26.80
N GLY A 21 17.22 -4.35 25.79
CA GLY A 21 17.86 -5.65 25.55
C GLY A 21 18.80 -6.13 26.67
N GLY A 22 19.15 -5.26 27.63
CA GLY A 22 19.89 -5.59 28.85
C GLY A 22 19.00 -5.97 30.04
N GLY A 23 17.68 -5.83 29.92
CA GLY A 23 16.71 -6.11 30.98
C GLY A 23 16.51 -4.96 31.97
N ASN A 24 16.97 -3.74 31.69
CA ASN A 24 16.67 -2.57 32.53
C ASN A 24 15.22 -2.13 32.31
N THR A 25 14.46 -1.91 33.38
CA THR A 25 13.09 -1.38 33.29
C THR A 25 13.10 0.13 33.16
N TYR A 26 12.37 0.65 32.17
CA TYR A 26 12.12 2.08 31.96
C TYR A 26 10.71 2.49 32.38
N TRP A 27 9.76 1.55 32.35
CA TRP A 27 8.38 1.77 32.81
C TRP A 27 7.69 0.45 33.15
N SER A 28 6.66 0.49 34.00
CA SER A 28 5.71 -0.63 34.18
C SER A 28 4.31 -0.12 34.48
N ASN A 29 3.30 -0.96 34.23
CA ASN A 29 1.89 -0.58 34.35
C ASN A 29 1.47 -0.05 35.73
N ASP A 30 2.21 -0.37 36.78
CA ASP A 30 1.97 0.12 38.14
C ASP A 30 3.20 0.83 38.77
N GLY A 31 4.28 0.97 37.99
CA GLY A 31 5.54 1.57 38.44
C GLY A 31 6.40 0.71 39.36
N SER A 32 6.07 -0.56 39.59
CA SER A 32 6.76 -1.42 40.58
C SER A 32 7.87 -2.31 39.99
N SER A 33 7.95 -2.47 38.67
CA SER A 33 8.98 -3.31 38.04
C SER A 33 10.37 -2.69 38.17
N VAL A 34 11.33 -3.51 38.61
CA VAL A 34 12.75 -3.15 38.75
C VAL A 34 13.59 -4.21 38.03
N ALA A 35 14.60 -3.78 37.26
CA ALA A 35 15.53 -4.66 36.54
C ALA A 35 14.85 -5.77 35.71
N GLY A 36 13.75 -5.41 35.01
CA GLY A 36 13.01 -6.29 34.13
C GLY A 36 12.08 -7.28 34.83
N GLY A 37 11.91 -7.13 36.15
CA GLY A 37 11.06 -7.97 36.99
C GLY A 37 9.56 -7.78 36.75
N GLU A 38 8.77 -8.74 37.19
CA GLU A 38 7.30 -8.73 37.07
C GLU A 38 6.67 -7.58 37.90
N PRO A 39 5.79 -6.75 37.32
CA PRO A 39 5.00 -5.76 38.05
C PRO A 39 4.11 -6.39 39.14
N ALA A 40 3.72 -5.65 40.18
CA ALA A 40 2.91 -6.16 41.28
C ALA A 40 1.42 -6.27 40.90
N ALA A 41 0.85 -5.21 40.34
CA ALA A 41 -0.55 -5.10 39.95
C ALA A 41 -0.77 -5.49 38.49
N ALA A 42 -1.90 -6.13 38.22
CA ALA A 42 -2.31 -6.55 36.90
C ALA A 42 -3.47 -5.72 36.36
N VAL A 43 -3.57 -5.67 35.04
CA VAL A 43 -4.64 -5.04 34.28
C VAL A 43 -5.50 -6.14 33.66
N SER A 44 -6.81 -6.08 33.88
CA SER A 44 -7.75 -6.99 33.26
C SER A 44 -8.08 -6.50 31.85
N LEU A 45 -7.91 -7.36 30.85
CA LEU A 45 -8.25 -7.05 29.46
C LEU A 45 -9.14 -8.14 28.87
N PRO A 46 -10.13 -7.78 28.03
CA PRO A 46 -10.88 -8.76 27.26
C PRO A 46 -9.96 -9.40 26.21
N VAL A 47 -9.93 -10.73 26.19
CA VAL A 47 -9.21 -11.53 25.20
C VAL A 47 -10.21 -12.29 24.35
N THR A 48 -10.15 -12.11 23.04
CA THR A 48 -11.03 -12.79 22.08
C THR A 48 -10.19 -13.60 21.11
N ARG A 49 -10.38 -14.92 21.06
CA ARG A 49 -9.58 -15.85 20.23
C ARG A 49 -8.06 -15.65 20.40
N GLY A 50 -7.63 -15.40 21.62
CA GLY A 50 -6.22 -15.18 21.97
C GLY A 50 -5.65 -13.79 21.61
N LEU A 51 -6.47 -12.85 21.12
CA LEU A 51 -6.07 -11.47 20.82
C LEU A 51 -6.55 -10.52 21.91
N TYR A 52 -5.70 -9.54 22.26
CA TYR A 52 -6.01 -8.46 23.19
C TYR A 52 -5.53 -7.12 22.62
N SER A 53 -6.13 -6.03 23.07
CA SER A 53 -5.70 -4.65 22.77
C SER A 53 -5.53 -3.88 24.07
N VAL A 54 -4.52 -3.02 24.14
CA VAL A 54 -4.19 -2.25 25.34
C VAL A 54 -3.66 -0.87 24.97
N LEU A 55 -4.15 0.16 25.66
CA LEU A 55 -3.61 1.51 25.60
C LEU A 55 -2.66 1.71 26.78
N ILE A 56 -1.36 1.72 26.49
CA ILE A 56 -0.30 1.79 27.49
C ILE A 56 -0.24 3.20 28.09
N GLY A 57 -0.35 3.29 29.42
CA GLY A 57 -0.38 4.56 30.18
C GLY A 57 -1.78 5.06 30.53
N GLU A 58 -2.84 4.53 29.90
CA GLU A 58 -4.22 4.86 30.26
C GLU A 58 -4.70 3.97 31.41
N ASN A 59 -5.14 4.57 32.53
CA ASN A 59 -5.48 3.86 33.77
C ASN A 59 -4.31 3.01 34.35
N MET A 60 -3.08 3.38 34.02
CA MET A 60 -1.82 2.78 34.48
C MET A 60 -0.91 3.87 35.05
N ALA A 61 0.28 3.50 35.52
CA ALA A 61 1.32 4.48 35.84
C ALA A 61 1.63 5.35 34.61
N ALA A 62 1.78 6.66 34.81
CA ALA A 62 2.11 7.59 33.73
C ALA A 62 3.42 7.17 33.03
N LEU A 63 3.45 7.21 31.70
CA LEU A 63 4.68 6.98 30.95
C LEU A 63 5.58 8.23 31.01
N PRO A 64 6.85 8.09 31.45
CA PRO A 64 7.84 9.14 31.29
C PRO A 64 8.09 9.47 29.81
N GLU A 65 8.23 10.76 29.49
CA GLU A 65 8.48 11.21 28.11
C GLU A 65 9.82 10.71 27.54
N ASP A 66 10.81 10.47 28.41
CA ASP A 66 12.15 10.00 28.05
C ASP A 66 12.24 8.49 27.82
N VAL A 67 11.18 7.73 28.17
CA VAL A 67 11.15 6.27 28.00
C VAL A 67 11.39 5.86 26.53
N PHE A 68 10.89 6.67 25.59
CA PHE A 68 11.00 6.44 24.14
C PHE A 68 12.31 6.94 23.53
N ALA A 69 13.19 7.57 24.31
CA ALA A 69 14.53 7.94 23.84
C ALA A 69 15.44 6.71 23.66
N ASN A 70 15.05 5.55 24.19
CA ASN A 70 15.83 4.31 24.05
C ASN A 70 15.51 3.60 22.71
N PRO A 71 16.50 3.45 21.80
CA PRO A 71 16.31 2.80 20.50
C PRO A 71 16.16 1.26 20.55
N ASP A 72 16.38 0.65 21.71
CA ASP A 72 16.23 -0.80 21.95
C ASP A 72 15.12 -1.08 22.98
N LEU A 73 14.11 -0.20 23.06
CA LEU A 73 12.96 -0.39 23.95
C LEU A 73 12.10 -1.59 23.51
N ARG A 74 11.68 -2.40 24.46
CA ARG A 74 10.90 -3.63 24.26
C ARG A 74 9.74 -3.69 25.25
N LEU A 75 8.61 -4.19 24.78
CA LEU A 75 7.46 -4.51 25.61
C LEU A 75 7.59 -5.95 26.13
N ARG A 76 7.68 -6.06 27.45
CA ARG A 76 7.64 -7.30 28.20
C ARG A 76 6.25 -7.51 28.79
N VAL A 77 5.69 -8.71 28.62
CA VAL A 77 4.30 -9.02 28.98
C VAL A 77 4.24 -10.28 29.83
N TRP A 78 3.57 -10.20 30.98
CA TRP A 78 3.13 -11.38 31.72
C TRP A 78 1.62 -11.55 31.58
N PHE A 79 1.18 -12.79 31.45
CA PHE A 79 -0.22 -13.14 31.27
C PHE A 79 -0.64 -14.20 32.28
N ASN A 80 -1.84 -14.05 32.82
CA ASN A 80 -2.53 -15.02 33.64
C ASN A 80 -3.95 -15.20 33.11
N ASP A 81 -4.32 -16.46 32.88
CA ASP A 81 -5.63 -16.89 32.38
C ASP A 81 -6.68 -17.08 33.50
N GLY A 82 -6.28 -16.84 34.76
CA GLY A 82 -7.08 -17.02 35.96
C GLY A 82 -6.89 -18.37 36.65
N SER A 83 -6.17 -19.31 36.03
CA SER A 83 -6.02 -20.69 36.53
C SER A 83 -4.56 -21.12 36.69
N HIS A 84 -3.63 -20.54 35.93
CA HIS A 84 -2.24 -21.00 35.87
C HIS A 84 -1.20 -20.00 36.40
N GLY A 85 -1.64 -18.87 36.98
CA GLY A 85 -0.73 -17.85 37.48
C GLY A 85 -0.13 -17.00 36.35
N PHE A 86 0.78 -16.07 36.70
CA PHE A 86 1.43 -15.23 35.70
C PHE A 86 2.60 -15.94 35.04
N GLU A 87 2.56 -16.04 33.71
CA GLU A 87 3.66 -16.53 32.88
C GLU A 87 4.20 -15.41 32.00
N LEU A 88 5.53 -15.37 31.85
CA LEU A 88 6.21 -14.43 30.97
C LEU A 88 6.04 -14.86 29.51
N ILE A 89 5.50 -13.98 28.69
CA ILE A 89 5.42 -14.18 27.24
C ILE A 89 6.77 -13.83 26.63
N THR A 90 7.42 -14.82 26.00
CA THR A 90 8.70 -14.64 25.32
C THR A 90 8.57 -14.85 23.80
N PRO A 91 9.40 -14.16 22.99
CA PRO A 91 10.37 -13.13 23.37
C PRO A 91 9.72 -11.76 23.68
N ASP A 92 10.46 -10.88 24.35
CA ASP A 92 10.05 -9.47 24.50
C ASP A 92 9.85 -8.82 23.12
N GLN A 93 8.78 -8.02 22.99
CA GLN A 93 8.40 -7.44 21.72
C GLN A 93 9.14 -6.11 21.51
N ARG A 94 10.03 -6.03 20.52
CA ARG A 94 10.72 -4.78 20.21
C ARG A 94 9.72 -3.71 19.77
N LEU A 95 9.79 -2.53 20.38
CA LEU A 95 9.04 -1.37 19.96
C LEU A 95 9.85 -0.64 18.88
N VAL A 96 9.29 -0.56 17.67
CA VAL A 96 9.84 0.31 16.62
C VAL A 96 9.17 1.66 16.78
N ALA A 97 9.96 2.70 17.09
CA ALA A 97 9.44 4.06 17.16
C ALA A 97 8.91 4.46 15.77
N ALA A 98 7.60 4.62 15.65
CA ALA A 98 7.04 5.40 14.56
C ALA A 98 7.40 6.88 14.83
N PRO A 99 7.88 7.65 13.84
CA PRO A 99 8.33 9.04 14.04
C PRO A 99 7.27 10.00 14.61
N TYR A 100 6.01 9.56 14.74
CA TYR A 100 4.92 10.30 15.39
C TYR A 100 5.14 10.56 16.90
N ALA A 101 6.01 9.83 17.59
CA ALA A 101 6.08 9.86 19.05
C ALA A 101 7.09 10.86 19.65
N MET A 102 7.99 11.47 18.85
CA MET A 102 9.11 12.26 19.40
C MET A 102 8.91 13.78 19.47
N VAL A 103 7.78 14.34 19.00
CA VAL A 103 7.59 15.80 18.90
C VAL A 103 6.65 16.37 19.98
N ALA A 104 6.22 15.55 20.94
CA ALA A 104 5.28 16.03 21.98
C ALA A 104 5.97 16.69 23.19
N ALA A 105 7.28 16.55 23.36
CA ALA A 105 7.99 17.02 24.54
C ALA A 105 8.82 18.28 24.23
N LYS A 106 8.29 19.44 24.65
CA LYS A 106 8.85 20.80 24.60
C LYS A 106 8.71 21.53 23.27
N VAL A 107 7.64 22.32 23.12
CA VAL A 107 7.66 23.78 22.84
C VAL A 107 6.27 24.34 23.17
N ASP A 108 6.20 25.38 24.01
CA ASP A 108 5.00 26.21 24.17
C ASP A 108 4.69 26.92 22.84
N GLN A 109 3.48 26.69 22.32
CA GLN A 109 2.92 27.23 21.08
C GLN A 109 3.59 26.77 19.76
N VAL A 110 3.06 25.70 19.18
CA VAL A 110 3.19 25.42 17.74
C VAL A 110 1.85 25.77 17.09
N LEU A 111 1.86 26.72 16.16
CA LEU A 111 0.70 27.00 15.30
C LEU A 111 0.46 25.77 14.40
N LEU A 112 -0.78 25.28 14.34
CA LEU A 112 -1.15 24.11 13.50
C LEU A 112 -0.83 24.29 12.00
N SER A 113 -0.51 25.51 11.55
CA SER A 113 -0.02 25.80 10.20
C SER A 113 1.44 25.34 9.96
N GLU A 114 2.15 24.91 11.00
CA GLU A 114 3.56 24.46 10.92
C GLU A 114 3.72 22.94 11.10
N ILE A 115 2.61 22.21 11.32
CA ILE A 115 2.60 20.74 11.34
C ILE A 115 2.14 20.23 9.97
N GLU A 116 3.05 20.19 9.01
CA GLU A 116 2.91 19.29 7.87
C GLU A 116 3.41 17.91 8.30
N ALA A 117 2.55 16.88 8.22
CA ALA A 117 3.04 15.51 8.23
C ALA A 117 4.08 15.41 7.10
N PRO A 118 5.31 14.90 7.34
CA PRO A 118 6.25 14.70 6.25
C PRO A 118 5.52 13.86 5.20
N PRO A 119 5.42 14.36 3.97
CA PRO A 119 4.51 13.75 3.03
C PRO A 119 5.07 12.36 2.73
N VAL A 120 4.25 11.32 2.95
CA VAL A 120 4.66 9.93 2.68
C VAL A 120 5.11 9.91 1.23
N ILE A 121 6.40 9.72 1.00
CA ILE A 121 6.93 9.63 -0.36
C ILE A 121 6.54 8.24 -0.83
N PRO A 122 5.55 8.10 -1.74
CA PRO A 122 5.06 6.78 -2.17
C PRO A 122 6.13 6.00 -2.91
N VAL A 123 7.20 6.66 -3.36
CA VAL A 123 8.32 6.07 -4.05
C VAL A 123 9.52 6.02 -3.10
N VAL A 124 9.95 4.81 -2.75
CA VAL A 124 11.23 4.57 -2.08
C VAL A 124 12.29 4.36 -3.16
N ALA A 125 13.41 5.08 -3.07
CA ALA A 125 14.50 4.98 -4.04
C ALA A 125 15.85 4.80 -3.34
N TRP A 126 16.65 3.83 -3.81
CA TRP A 126 17.98 3.55 -3.25
C TRP A 126 18.95 3.01 -4.30
N GLY A 127 20.24 2.95 -3.93
CA GLY A 127 21.35 2.66 -4.83
C GLY A 127 22.20 3.90 -5.11
N VAL A 128 22.89 3.91 -6.26
CA VAL A 128 23.79 4.99 -6.66
C VAL A 128 23.01 6.29 -6.93
N ASN A 129 23.50 7.41 -6.38
CA ASN A 129 22.85 8.72 -6.50
C ASN A 129 23.71 9.81 -7.17
N SER A 130 24.56 9.45 -8.12
CA SER A 130 25.54 10.35 -8.75
C SER A 130 24.93 11.49 -9.59
N LYS A 131 23.64 11.39 -9.94
CA LYS A 131 22.86 12.35 -10.75
C LYS A 131 21.57 12.79 -10.05
N GLY A 132 21.38 12.44 -8.78
CA GLY A 132 20.13 12.71 -8.06
C GLY A 132 19.01 11.71 -8.37
N GLN A 133 19.29 10.57 -9.01
CA GLN A 133 18.30 9.58 -9.45
C GLN A 133 17.59 8.85 -8.30
N THR A 134 18.15 8.83 -7.09
CA THR A 134 17.47 8.36 -5.87
C THR A 134 16.95 9.49 -4.99
N THR A 135 17.19 10.75 -5.37
CA THR A 135 16.64 11.93 -4.68
C THR A 135 15.21 12.18 -5.17
N VAL A 136 14.25 11.48 -4.59
CA VAL A 136 12.84 11.57 -4.99
C VAL A 136 12.30 12.99 -4.79
N PRO A 137 11.81 13.67 -5.85
CA PRO A 137 11.27 15.02 -5.74
C PRO A 137 10.08 15.14 -4.77
N PRO A 138 9.98 16.23 -3.98
CA PRO A 138 8.86 16.44 -3.07
C PRO A 138 7.48 16.47 -3.75
N VAL A 139 7.39 16.82 -5.03
CA VAL A 139 6.13 16.81 -5.80
C VAL A 139 5.52 15.40 -5.96
N ILE A 140 6.32 14.35 -5.77
CA ILE A 140 5.87 12.95 -5.83
C ILE A 140 5.19 12.54 -4.51
N SER A 141 5.26 13.39 -3.48
CA SER A 141 4.81 13.04 -2.14
C SER A 141 3.27 12.97 -2.01
N GLY A 142 2.78 12.00 -1.24
CA GLY A 142 1.36 11.77 -0.95
C GLY A 142 0.59 10.98 -2.01
N ALA A 143 0.61 9.64 -1.92
CA ALA A 143 -0.34 8.65 -2.49
C ALA A 143 -0.86 8.85 -3.94
N ASN A 144 -0.16 9.67 -4.74
CA ASN A 144 -0.61 10.13 -6.05
C ASN A 144 0.22 9.55 -7.17
N THR A 145 1.13 8.61 -6.93
CA THR A 145 1.91 7.96 -8.00
C THR A 145 1.16 6.75 -8.55
N ALA A 146 0.87 6.77 -9.84
CA ALA A 146 0.21 5.68 -10.57
C ALA A 146 1.22 4.67 -11.13
N ALA A 147 2.40 5.13 -11.57
CA ALA A 147 3.44 4.26 -12.12
C ALA A 147 4.83 4.86 -11.92
N ILE A 148 5.84 3.99 -11.94
CA ILE A 148 7.27 4.33 -11.88
C ILE A 148 8.01 3.66 -13.04
N SER A 149 9.08 4.30 -13.51
CA SER A 149 9.99 3.71 -14.51
C SER A 149 11.40 4.24 -14.30
N ALA A 150 12.40 3.40 -14.54
CA ALA A 150 13.80 3.76 -14.37
C ALA A 150 14.66 3.03 -15.42
N ARG A 151 15.70 3.73 -15.91
CA ARG A 151 16.75 3.19 -16.79
C ARG A 151 17.90 4.19 -16.81
N GLY A 152 19.14 3.75 -17.04
CA GLY A 152 20.25 4.67 -17.00
C GLY A 152 20.40 5.26 -15.58
N ASN A 153 20.59 6.58 -15.57
CA ASN A 153 20.49 7.40 -14.37
C ASN A 153 19.18 8.20 -14.32
N THR A 154 18.13 7.77 -15.03
CA THR A 154 16.84 8.46 -15.12
C THR A 154 15.78 7.75 -14.30
N SER A 155 14.98 8.55 -13.60
CA SER A 155 13.82 8.11 -12.84
C SER A 155 12.59 8.89 -13.31
N LEU A 156 11.50 8.17 -13.54
CA LEU A 156 10.21 8.72 -13.97
C LEU A 156 9.11 8.24 -13.03
N ALA A 157 8.13 9.11 -12.78
CA ALA A 157 6.89 8.78 -12.10
C ALA A 157 5.72 9.40 -12.86
N LEU A 158 4.67 8.62 -13.08
CA LEU A 158 3.38 9.10 -13.55
C LEU A 158 2.48 9.27 -12.34
N LEU A 159 1.96 10.47 -12.12
CA LEU A 159 0.98 10.73 -11.09
C LEU A 159 -0.44 10.40 -11.58
N LYS A 160 -1.36 10.12 -10.65
CA LYS A 160 -2.75 9.75 -10.91
C LYS A 160 -3.56 10.85 -11.59
N ASP A 161 -3.13 12.10 -11.49
CA ASP A 161 -3.71 13.23 -12.22
C ASP A 161 -3.20 13.34 -13.68
N GLY A 162 -2.30 12.43 -14.08
CA GLY A 162 -1.67 12.41 -15.41
C GLY A 162 -0.37 13.21 -15.49
N THR A 163 0.08 13.82 -14.40
CA THR A 163 1.34 14.58 -14.36
C THR A 163 2.54 13.62 -14.44
N LEU A 164 3.43 13.86 -15.39
CA LEU A 164 4.71 13.15 -15.49
C LEU A 164 5.80 13.92 -14.73
N VAL A 165 6.46 13.24 -13.80
CA VAL A 165 7.59 13.77 -13.04
C VAL A 165 8.85 13.01 -13.43
N ARG A 166 9.94 13.76 -13.63
CA ARG A 166 11.25 13.24 -14.01
C ARG A 166 12.30 13.76 -13.03
N TRP A 167 13.23 12.89 -12.62
CA TRP A 167 14.44 13.26 -11.91
C TRP A 167 15.63 12.38 -12.32
N GLY A 168 16.83 12.69 -11.82
CA GLY A 168 18.07 12.07 -12.29
C GLY A 168 18.65 12.71 -13.57
N GLY A 169 19.46 11.95 -14.33
CA GLY A 169 20.42 12.49 -15.30
C GLY A 169 20.01 12.62 -16.78
N GLY A 170 18.90 12.05 -17.23
CA GLY A 170 18.45 12.16 -18.63
C GLY A 170 17.73 13.47 -19.04
N ALA A 171 17.19 13.47 -20.27
CA ALA A 171 16.61 14.66 -20.93
C ALA A 171 15.30 15.21 -20.34
N ALA A 172 15.14 16.54 -20.39
CA ALA A 172 13.95 17.25 -19.91
C ALA A 172 12.65 16.80 -20.61
N LEU A 173 11.54 16.88 -19.88
CA LEU A 173 10.22 16.54 -20.39
C LEU A 173 9.73 17.57 -21.43
N PRO A 174 9.05 17.14 -22.51
CA PRO A 174 8.33 18.04 -23.41
C PRO A 174 7.26 18.84 -22.68
N ALA A 175 7.02 20.08 -23.12
CA ALA A 175 5.91 20.89 -22.62
C ALA A 175 4.55 20.34 -23.08
N GLY A 176 3.51 20.49 -22.25
CA GLY A 176 2.13 20.19 -22.64
C GLY A 176 1.78 18.70 -22.73
N LEU A 177 2.50 17.83 -22.02
CA LEU A 177 2.09 16.44 -21.85
C LEU A 177 0.78 16.37 -21.05
N SER A 178 -0.20 15.65 -21.58
CA SER A 178 -1.49 15.41 -20.94
C SER A 178 -2.06 14.07 -21.42
N GLY A 179 -2.99 13.52 -20.63
CA GLY A 179 -3.64 12.25 -20.95
C GLY A 179 -2.69 11.05 -20.98
N ILE A 180 -1.59 11.09 -20.19
CA ILE A 180 -0.62 10.01 -20.11
C ILE A 180 -1.19 8.84 -19.29
N SER A 181 -1.05 7.63 -19.80
CA SER A 181 -1.50 6.38 -19.15
C SER A 181 -0.34 5.44 -18.78
N ALA A 182 0.79 5.50 -19.48
CA ALA A 182 1.99 4.73 -19.15
C ALA A 182 3.27 5.49 -19.54
N ILE A 183 4.38 5.09 -18.94
CA ILE A 183 5.70 5.72 -19.10
C ILE A 183 6.80 4.66 -19.20
N ALA A 184 7.84 4.92 -19.98
CA ALA A 184 9.04 4.09 -20.03
C ALA A 184 10.31 4.96 -20.11
N ALA A 185 11.27 4.70 -19.22
CA ALA A 185 12.61 5.28 -19.26
C ALA A 185 13.53 4.42 -20.14
N GLY A 186 14.20 5.05 -21.11
CA GLY A 186 15.40 4.52 -21.75
C GLY A 186 16.65 5.12 -21.11
N VAL A 187 17.83 4.79 -21.64
CA VAL A 187 19.10 5.31 -21.07
C VAL A 187 19.19 6.83 -21.25
N ASP A 188 18.98 7.32 -22.47
CA ASP A 188 19.06 8.75 -22.82
C ASP A 188 17.76 9.32 -23.45
N HIS A 189 16.71 8.50 -23.55
CA HIS A 189 15.38 8.89 -24.02
C HIS A 189 14.28 8.44 -23.06
N GLY A 190 13.07 8.95 -23.27
CA GLY A 190 11.88 8.51 -22.55
C GLY A 190 10.67 8.43 -23.47
N LEU A 191 9.71 7.62 -23.07
CA LEU A 191 8.44 7.40 -23.77
C LEU A 191 7.27 7.66 -22.82
N ALA A 192 6.19 8.22 -23.36
CA ALA A 192 4.91 8.36 -22.69
C ALA A 192 3.79 7.90 -23.63
N LEU A 193 2.97 6.98 -23.16
CA LEU A 193 1.77 6.50 -23.85
C LEU A 193 0.58 7.34 -23.43
N ARG A 194 -0.15 7.89 -24.39
CA ARG A 194 -1.41 8.58 -24.13
C ARG A 194 -2.59 7.61 -24.10
N THR A 195 -3.64 8.02 -23.42
CA THR A 195 -4.94 7.32 -23.33
C THR A 195 -5.62 7.12 -24.69
N ASP A 196 -5.26 7.93 -25.70
CA ASP A 196 -5.73 7.78 -27.08
C ASP A 196 -4.92 6.77 -27.91
N GLY A 197 -3.88 6.15 -27.35
CA GLY A 197 -3.00 5.20 -28.03
C GLY A 197 -1.78 5.84 -28.73
N SER A 198 -1.66 7.17 -28.74
CA SER A 198 -0.50 7.85 -29.30
C SER A 198 0.72 7.79 -28.36
N VAL A 199 1.93 7.78 -28.94
CA VAL A 199 3.19 7.73 -28.17
C VAL A 199 3.98 9.02 -28.36
N VAL A 200 4.48 9.58 -27.26
CA VAL A 200 5.45 10.68 -27.26
C VAL A 200 6.80 10.15 -26.85
N ALA A 201 7.83 10.50 -27.61
CA ALA A 201 9.22 10.30 -27.22
C ALA A 201 9.93 11.64 -26.98
N TRP A 202 10.94 11.62 -26.11
CA TRP A 202 11.84 12.76 -25.90
C TRP A 202 13.25 12.28 -25.54
N GLY A 203 14.24 13.17 -25.62
CA GLY A 203 15.64 12.86 -25.35
C GLY A 203 16.43 12.54 -26.61
N ASP A 204 17.48 11.72 -26.47
CA ASP A 204 18.33 11.36 -27.61
C ASP A 204 17.52 10.65 -28.70
N ASN A 205 17.83 10.99 -29.95
CA ASN A 205 17.22 10.40 -31.13
C ASN A 205 18.26 10.11 -32.22
N SER A 206 19.54 9.98 -31.84
CA SER A 206 20.65 9.77 -32.78
C SER A 206 20.52 8.48 -33.60
N TYR A 207 19.72 7.51 -33.12
CA TYR A 207 19.46 6.23 -33.79
C TYR A 207 17.99 6.09 -34.24
N GLY A 208 17.16 7.14 -34.09
CA GLY A 208 15.74 7.08 -34.42
C GLY A 208 14.85 6.48 -33.33
N GLN A 209 15.35 6.31 -32.10
CA GLN A 209 14.62 5.71 -30.98
C GLN A 209 13.38 6.51 -30.52
N GLY A 210 13.27 7.77 -30.96
CA GLY A 210 12.12 8.64 -30.74
C GLY A 210 11.16 8.75 -31.92
N ALA A 211 11.32 7.97 -33.00
CA ALA A 211 10.48 8.02 -34.20
C ALA A 211 9.07 7.42 -33.99
N THR A 212 8.28 8.01 -33.09
CA THR A 212 6.99 7.49 -32.61
C THR A 212 5.76 8.24 -33.14
N ALA A 213 5.95 9.29 -33.93
CA ALA A 213 4.89 10.21 -34.35
C ALA A 213 3.73 9.55 -35.13
N SER A 214 3.98 8.43 -35.83
CA SER A 214 2.96 7.69 -36.59
C SER A 214 2.17 6.68 -35.74
N ILE A 215 2.55 6.48 -34.48
CA ILE A 215 1.94 5.48 -33.60
C ILE A 215 0.70 6.11 -32.94
N GLN A 216 -0.46 5.46 -33.11
CA GLN A 216 -1.77 5.96 -32.66
C GLN A 216 -2.62 4.88 -31.96
N ASP A 217 -2.09 3.67 -31.83
CA ASP A 217 -2.80 2.47 -31.39
C ASP A 217 -1.96 1.64 -30.42
N ALA A 218 -1.03 2.26 -29.69
CA ALA A 218 -0.23 1.57 -28.69
C ALA A 218 -1.07 1.21 -27.45
N SER A 219 -0.77 0.06 -26.87
CA SER A 219 -1.32 -0.44 -25.59
C SER A 219 -0.24 -0.57 -24.51
N ALA A 220 1.04 -0.75 -24.88
CA ALA A 220 2.17 -0.69 -23.98
C ALA A 220 3.45 -0.19 -24.67
N ILE A 221 4.40 0.29 -23.86
CA ILE A 221 5.68 0.85 -24.31
C ILE A 221 6.83 0.33 -23.43
N ALA A 222 7.97 0.06 -24.05
CA ALA A 222 9.23 -0.24 -23.35
C ALA A 222 10.40 0.47 -24.05
N ALA A 223 11.41 0.87 -23.28
CA ALA A 223 12.56 1.62 -23.79
C ALA A 223 13.87 0.96 -23.37
N GLY A 224 14.73 0.70 -24.35
CA GLY A 224 16.07 0.15 -24.16
C GLY A 224 17.15 1.23 -24.08
N GLU A 225 18.38 0.91 -24.51
CA GLU A 225 19.47 1.90 -24.57
C GLU A 225 19.24 2.89 -25.71
N LYS A 226 19.06 2.36 -26.93
CA LYS A 226 18.93 3.13 -28.18
C LYS A 226 17.76 2.66 -29.04
N HIS A 227 16.79 1.98 -28.46
CA HIS A 227 15.59 1.52 -29.16
C HIS A 227 14.35 1.61 -28.27
N SER A 228 13.19 1.60 -28.90
CA SER A 228 11.87 1.68 -28.26
C SER A 228 10.99 0.58 -28.83
N VAL A 229 10.39 -0.22 -27.97
CA VAL A 229 9.48 -1.32 -28.31
C VAL A 229 8.05 -0.87 -28.01
N ILE A 230 7.15 -1.08 -28.95
CA ILE A 230 5.75 -0.66 -28.89
C ILE A 230 4.88 -1.89 -29.09
N LEU A 231 3.99 -2.14 -28.12
CA LEU A 231 2.91 -3.11 -28.26
C LEU A 231 1.66 -2.36 -28.73
N HIS A 232 1.07 -2.84 -29.82
CA HIS A 232 -0.16 -2.29 -30.38
C HIS A 232 -1.39 -2.96 -29.77
N GLN A 233 -2.54 -2.29 -29.79
CA GLN A 233 -3.83 -2.80 -29.31
C GLN A 233 -4.27 -4.09 -30.03
N SER A 234 -3.76 -4.34 -31.24
CA SER A 234 -3.94 -5.57 -32.00
C SER A 234 -3.15 -6.78 -31.44
N GLY A 235 -2.21 -6.56 -30.52
CA GLY A 235 -1.26 -7.57 -30.05
C GLY A 235 0.00 -7.71 -30.93
N THR A 236 0.19 -6.85 -31.95
CA THR A 236 1.43 -6.81 -32.75
C THR A 236 2.49 -5.92 -32.11
N VAL A 237 3.77 -6.16 -32.42
CA VAL A 237 4.90 -5.37 -31.90
C VAL A 237 5.60 -4.62 -33.03
N SER A 238 5.94 -3.35 -32.79
CA SER A 238 6.88 -2.58 -33.61
C SER A 238 8.05 -2.07 -32.76
N VAL A 239 9.20 -1.84 -33.40
CA VAL A 239 10.39 -1.32 -32.74
C VAL A 239 10.98 -0.21 -33.58
N VAL A 240 11.37 0.90 -32.94
CA VAL A 240 12.05 2.03 -33.57
C VAL A 240 13.39 2.28 -32.87
N GLY A 241 14.39 2.75 -33.61
CA GLY A 241 15.73 3.03 -33.08
C GLY A 241 16.83 2.16 -33.68
N ASP A 242 17.88 1.96 -32.90
CA ASP A 242 19.05 1.19 -33.30
C ASP A 242 18.67 -0.26 -33.66
N ASN A 243 19.33 -0.76 -34.70
CA ASN A 243 19.16 -2.12 -35.19
C ASN A 243 20.51 -2.81 -35.43
N THR A 244 21.59 -2.32 -34.82
CA THR A 244 22.95 -2.86 -34.99
C THR A 244 23.04 -4.36 -34.70
N PHE A 245 22.22 -4.87 -33.77
CA PHE A 245 22.16 -6.29 -33.40
C PHE A 245 20.86 -6.97 -33.81
N GLY A 246 20.03 -6.33 -34.65
CA GLY A 246 18.72 -6.86 -35.03
C GLY A 246 17.61 -6.61 -34.01
N GLN A 247 17.84 -5.81 -32.96
CA GLN A 247 16.86 -5.53 -31.91
C GLN A 247 15.61 -4.78 -32.41
N ALA A 248 15.69 -4.06 -33.54
CA ALA A 248 14.53 -3.49 -34.21
C ALA A 248 13.90 -4.41 -35.28
N THR A 249 14.44 -5.61 -35.47
CA THR A 249 13.94 -6.60 -36.44
C THR A 249 13.03 -7.59 -35.72
N VAL A 250 11.74 -7.25 -35.65
CA VAL A 250 10.74 -8.05 -34.94
C VAL A 250 10.60 -9.44 -35.59
N PRO A 251 10.85 -10.54 -34.86
CA PRO A 251 10.63 -11.89 -35.38
C PRO A 251 9.14 -12.21 -35.52
N PRO A 252 8.75 -13.34 -36.12
CA PRO A 252 7.37 -13.81 -36.06
C PRO A 252 6.95 -14.03 -34.59
N LEU A 253 5.88 -13.35 -34.17
CA LEU A 253 5.32 -13.43 -32.81
C LEU A 253 3.85 -13.89 -32.87
N GLY A 254 3.38 -14.48 -31.76
CA GLY A 254 1.95 -14.67 -31.50
C GLY A 254 1.25 -13.36 -31.13
N VAL A 255 0.09 -13.45 -30.48
CA VAL A 255 -0.59 -12.27 -29.91
C VAL A 255 0.17 -11.86 -28.65
N VAL A 256 0.88 -10.74 -28.69
CA VAL A 256 1.74 -10.28 -27.59
C VAL A 256 0.90 -9.60 -26.50
N THR A 257 1.19 -9.94 -25.24
CA THR A 257 0.53 -9.40 -24.04
C THR A 257 1.46 -8.54 -23.18
N ALA A 258 2.78 -8.77 -23.25
CA ALA A 258 3.77 -7.93 -22.59
C ALA A 258 5.07 -7.81 -23.40
N ILE A 259 5.79 -6.70 -23.18
CA ILE A 259 7.07 -6.40 -23.83
C ILE A 259 8.08 -5.91 -22.79
N ALA A 260 9.37 -6.17 -23.03
CA ALA A 260 10.47 -5.59 -22.28
C ALA A 260 11.65 -5.26 -23.21
N ALA A 261 12.45 -4.27 -22.84
CA ALA A 261 13.60 -3.82 -23.62
C ALA A 261 14.85 -3.77 -22.73
N GLY A 262 15.88 -4.51 -23.12
CA GLY A 262 17.21 -4.42 -22.55
C GLY A 262 18.04 -3.34 -23.23
N TYR A 263 19.37 -3.38 -23.13
CA TYR A 263 20.19 -2.40 -23.87
C TYR A 263 20.08 -2.58 -25.38
N ASP A 264 20.45 -3.78 -25.81
CA ASP A 264 20.55 -4.16 -27.23
C ASP A 264 19.70 -5.39 -27.57
N HIS A 265 18.76 -5.79 -26.70
CA HIS A 265 17.85 -6.92 -26.94
C HIS A 265 16.44 -6.57 -26.48
N SER A 266 15.45 -7.29 -27.00
CA SER A 266 14.04 -7.11 -26.69
C SER A 266 13.39 -8.46 -26.36
N LEU A 267 12.35 -8.41 -25.52
CA LEU A 267 11.54 -9.55 -25.12
C LEU A 267 10.07 -9.28 -25.44
N ALA A 268 9.35 -10.32 -25.82
CA ALA A 268 7.90 -10.33 -25.92
C ALA A 268 7.35 -11.58 -25.24
N LEU A 269 6.26 -11.42 -24.50
CA LEU A 269 5.44 -12.49 -23.94
C LEU A 269 4.14 -12.55 -24.73
N ASP A 270 3.80 -13.72 -25.27
CA ASP A 270 2.53 -13.92 -25.95
C ASP A 270 1.40 -14.39 -25.02
N SER A 271 0.18 -14.43 -25.55
CA SER A 271 -1.02 -14.87 -24.81
C SER A 271 -1.00 -16.34 -24.42
N ASP A 272 -0.10 -17.13 -25.00
CA ASP A 272 0.08 -18.55 -24.71
C ASP A 272 1.12 -18.77 -23.60
N GLY A 273 1.68 -17.69 -23.02
CA GLY A 273 2.66 -17.77 -21.94
C GLY A 273 4.08 -18.04 -22.41
N LYS A 274 4.37 -17.85 -23.70
CA LYS A 274 5.69 -18.10 -24.29
C LYS A 274 6.49 -16.81 -24.46
N VAL A 275 7.77 -16.87 -24.07
CA VAL A 275 8.72 -15.77 -24.26
C VAL A 275 9.44 -15.91 -25.60
N THR A 276 9.54 -14.80 -26.33
CA THR A 276 10.46 -14.64 -27.47
C THR A 276 11.45 -13.53 -27.18
N ALA A 277 12.73 -13.79 -27.41
CA ALA A 277 13.81 -12.82 -27.26
C ALA A 277 14.55 -12.62 -28.59
N TRP A 278 14.96 -11.40 -28.90
CA TRP A 278 15.74 -11.09 -30.11
C TRP A 278 16.65 -9.88 -29.90
N GLY A 279 17.62 -9.70 -30.81
CA GLY A 279 18.65 -8.69 -30.72
C GLY A 279 20.00 -9.29 -30.33
N ARG A 280 20.80 -8.54 -29.58
CA ARG A 280 22.14 -8.94 -29.12
C ARG A 280 22.06 -10.22 -28.28
N ASN A 281 23.00 -11.14 -28.50
CA ASN A 281 23.01 -12.45 -27.85
C ASN A 281 24.42 -12.94 -27.47
N ASP A 282 25.37 -12.03 -27.33
CA ASP A 282 26.77 -12.35 -27.01
C ASP A 282 26.97 -12.93 -25.60
N ALA A 283 26.04 -12.65 -24.68
CA ALA A 283 25.99 -13.23 -23.34
C ALA A 283 24.89 -14.29 -23.19
N GLY A 284 24.23 -14.69 -24.27
CA GLY A 284 23.09 -15.62 -24.22
C GLY A 284 21.76 -14.97 -23.82
N GLN A 285 21.68 -13.64 -23.68
CA GLN A 285 20.50 -12.90 -23.22
C GLN A 285 19.28 -13.00 -24.15
N SER A 286 19.47 -13.35 -25.42
CA SER A 286 18.38 -13.65 -26.36
C SER A 286 18.18 -15.16 -26.59
N THR A 287 18.85 -16.01 -25.82
CA THR A 287 18.69 -17.48 -25.89
C THR A 287 17.70 -17.93 -24.83
N VAL A 288 16.40 -17.93 -25.19
CA VAL A 288 15.31 -18.26 -24.26
C VAL A 288 15.45 -19.71 -23.77
N PRO A 289 15.54 -19.95 -22.44
CA PRO A 289 15.57 -21.30 -21.87
C PRO A 289 14.23 -22.05 -22.09
N PRO A 290 14.23 -23.39 -22.21
CA PRO A 290 13.01 -24.17 -22.41
C PRO A 290 11.93 -23.92 -21.34
N GLU A 291 12.33 -23.69 -20.10
CA GLU A 291 11.43 -23.40 -18.97
C GLU A 291 10.67 -22.06 -19.11
N ALA A 292 11.16 -21.14 -19.94
CA ALA A 292 10.53 -19.84 -20.23
C ALA A 292 9.67 -19.86 -21.51
N LEU A 293 9.38 -21.05 -22.04
CA LEU A 293 8.53 -21.23 -23.23
C LEU A 293 7.07 -21.55 -22.89
N ASP A 294 6.71 -21.63 -21.60
CA ASP A 294 5.35 -21.95 -21.15
C ASP A 294 5.07 -21.35 -19.76
N ASP A 295 3.80 -21.07 -19.48
CA ASP A 295 3.28 -20.55 -18.21
C ASP A 295 3.92 -19.23 -17.71
N VAL A 296 4.54 -18.42 -18.56
CA VAL A 296 5.12 -17.13 -18.16
C VAL A 296 4.03 -16.05 -18.04
N VAL A 297 4.09 -15.26 -16.97
CA VAL A 297 3.13 -14.18 -16.67
C VAL A 297 3.76 -12.78 -16.59
N ALA A 298 5.08 -12.69 -16.45
CA ALA A 298 5.81 -11.42 -16.46
C ALA A 298 7.23 -11.60 -17.01
N ILE A 299 7.77 -10.54 -17.60
CA ILE A 299 9.12 -10.49 -18.18
C ILE A 299 9.82 -9.17 -17.82
N ALA A 300 11.15 -9.20 -17.71
CA ALA A 300 11.98 -8.00 -17.61
C ALA A 300 13.33 -8.20 -18.32
N ALA A 301 13.92 -7.11 -18.81
CA ALA A 301 15.18 -7.14 -19.55
C ALA A 301 16.20 -6.14 -18.97
N GLY A 302 17.30 -6.67 -18.46
CA GLY A 302 18.42 -5.88 -17.93
C GLY A 302 19.34 -5.39 -19.03
N ALA A 303 20.60 -5.05 -18.72
CA ALA A 303 21.55 -4.66 -19.78
C ALA A 303 21.92 -5.87 -20.66
N PHE A 304 22.32 -6.97 -20.03
CA PHE A 304 22.80 -8.19 -20.70
C PHE A 304 22.19 -9.48 -20.14
N HIS A 305 21.05 -9.39 -19.44
CA HIS A 305 20.34 -10.54 -18.91
C HIS A 305 18.82 -10.31 -19.02
N SER A 306 18.07 -11.39 -18.89
CA SER A 306 16.62 -11.42 -19.00
C SER A 306 16.01 -12.20 -17.84
N LEU A 307 14.80 -11.82 -17.44
CA LEU A 307 14.03 -12.42 -16.37
C LEU A 307 12.63 -12.78 -16.87
N ALA A 308 12.10 -13.89 -16.38
CA ALA A 308 10.72 -14.30 -16.55
C ALA A 308 10.14 -14.81 -15.22
N VAL A 309 8.85 -14.57 -14.99
CA VAL A 309 8.09 -15.08 -13.85
C VAL A 309 7.05 -16.04 -14.37
N LYS A 310 6.99 -17.24 -13.81
CA LYS A 310 5.94 -18.22 -14.13
C LYS A 310 4.67 -17.98 -13.30
N SER A 311 3.55 -18.51 -13.76
CA SER A 311 2.25 -18.43 -13.07
C SER A 311 2.25 -19.03 -11.66
N ASP A 312 3.17 -19.94 -11.36
CA ASP A 312 3.40 -20.51 -10.02
C ASP A 312 4.28 -19.62 -9.10
N GLY A 313 4.73 -18.46 -9.60
CA GLY A 313 5.56 -17.50 -8.87
C GLY A 313 7.05 -17.87 -8.81
N SER A 314 7.51 -18.85 -9.59
CA SER A 314 8.94 -19.13 -9.80
C SER A 314 9.58 -18.14 -10.79
N VAL A 315 10.89 -17.93 -10.66
CA VAL A 315 11.65 -16.99 -11.49
C VAL A 315 12.69 -17.74 -12.33
N ILE A 316 12.78 -17.37 -13.60
CA ILE A 316 13.80 -17.83 -14.54
C ILE A 316 14.65 -16.63 -14.91
N ALA A 317 15.97 -16.79 -14.90
CA ALA A 317 16.91 -15.76 -15.34
C ALA A 317 17.97 -16.35 -16.27
N TRP A 318 18.33 -15.62 -17.32
CA TRP A 318 19.34 -16.06 -18.29
C TRP A 318 20.10 -14.89 -18.90
N GLY A 319 21.26 -15.18 -19.49
CA GLY A 319 22.17 -14.20 -20.06
C GLY A 319 23.45 -14.06 -19.25
N LEU A 320 24.01 -12.85 -19.21
CA LEU A 320 25.23 -12.55 -18.46
C LEU A 320 25.03 -12.84 -16.97
N ASP A 321 26.01 -13.50 -16.35
CA ASP A 321 25.97 -13.84 -14.92
C ASP A 321 27.26 -13.48 -14.16
N ALA A 322 28.08 -12.57 -14.70
CA ALA A 322 29.38 -12.23 -14.11
C ALA A 322 29.28 -11.63 -12.70
N ALA A 323 28.13 -11.05 -12.34
CA ALA A 323 27.85 -10.52 -11.01
C ALA A 323 26.82 -11.36 -10.23
N GLY A 324 26.38 -12.50 -10.78
CA GLY A 324 25.30 -13.32 -10.23
C GLY A 324 23.90 -12.83 -10.57
N GLN A 325 23.71 -11.92 -11.52
CA GLN A 325 22.38 -11.34 -11.86
C GLN A 325 21.41 -12.33 -12.52
N SER A 326 21.92 -13.41 -13.09
CA SER A 326 21.14 -14.54 -13.63
C SER A 326 21.10 -15.73 -12.68
N SER A 327 21.84 -15.69 -11.56
CA SER A 327 21.79 -16.68 -10.49
C SER A 327 20.61 -16.44 -9.55
N VAL A 328 19.42 -16.93 -9.92
CA VAL A 328 18.20 -16.83 -9.10
C VAL A 328 18.43 -17.41 -7.69
N PRO A 329 18.13 -16.67 -6.61
CA PRO A 329 18.33 -17.17 -5.24
C PRO A 329 17.55 -18.47 -4.97
N ALA A 330 18.22 -19.43 -4.33
CA ALA A 330 17.62 -20.71 -3.98
C ALA A 330 16.40 -20.52 -3.05
N GLY A 331 15.28 -21.17 -3.40
CA GLY A 331 14.04 -21.11 -2.63
C GLY A 331 13.20 -19.84 -2.86
N LEU A 332 13.57 -18.98 -3.82
CA LEU A 332 12.73 -17.85 -4.21
C LEU A 332 11.42 -18.35 -4.84
N SER A 333 10.30 -17.97 -4.25
CA SER A 333 8.95 -18.32 -4.71
C SER A 333 7.93 -17.24 -4.32
N GLY A 334 6.72 -17.33 -4.86
CA GLY A 334 5.66 -16.34 -4.64
C GLY A 334 6.03 -14.97 -5.23
N VAL A 335 6.79 -14.95 -6.33
CA VAL A 335 7.14 -13.74 -7.05
C VAL A 335 6.00 -13.34 -7.97
N ARG A 336 5.59 -12.07 -7.89
CA ARG A 336 4.55 -11.48 -8.74
C ARG A 336 5.11 -10.71 -9.93
N SER A 337 6.22 -10.02 -9.72
CA SER A 337 6.82 -9.15 -10.73
C SER A 337 8.33 -9.05 -10.55
N VAL A 338 9.03 -8.73 -11.63
CA VAL A 338 10.48 -8.60 -11.68
C VAL A 338 10.89 -7.31 -12.38
N ALA A 339 12.04 -6.76 -11.98
CA ALA A 339 12.72 -5.67 -12.66
C ALA A 339 14.22 -5.99 -12.76
N ALA A 340 14.86 -5.52 -13.83
CA ALA A 340 16.25 -5.84 -14.14
C ALA A 340 17.04 -4.56 -14.40
N GLY A 341 18.13 -4.36 -13.65
CA GLY A 341 19.06 -3.25 -13.82
C GLY A 341 20.21 -3.60 -14.76
N TYR A 342 21.36 -2.93 -14.58
CA TYR A 342 22.55 -3.20 -15.40
C TYR A 342 23.11 -4.61 -15.14
N SER A 343 23.43 -4.88 -13.87
CA SER A 343 24.04 -6.13 -13.40
C SER A 343 23.36 -6.66 -12.14
N PHE A 344 22.09 -6.34 -11.92
CA PHE A 344 21.32 -6.83 -10.77
C PHE A 344 19.85 -7.02 -11.16
N SER A 345 19.15 -7.78 -10.32
CA SER A 345 17.77 -8.20 -10.50
C SER A 345 16.98 -7.95 -9.23
N VAL A 346 15.69 -7.65 -9.38
CA VAL A 346 14.76 -7.38 -8.29
C VAL A 346 13.50 -8.21 -8.52
N ALA A 347 13.06 -8.94 -7.51
CA ALA A 347 11.78 -9.62 -7.48
C ALA A 347 10.88 -8.99 -6.42
N LEU A 348 9.64 -8.69 -6.78
CA LEU A 348 8.56 -8.31 -5.89
C LEU A 348 7.67 -9.54 -5.64
N LYS A 349 7.54 -9.91 -4.37
CA LYS A 349 6.71 -11.03 -3.93
C LYS A 349 5.26 -10.61 -3.69
N GLU A 350 4.35 -11.58 -3.70
CA GLU A 350 2.92 -11.37 -3.42
C GLU A 350 2.63 -10.77 -2.03
N ASP A 351 3.53 -10.99 -1.07
CA ASP A 351 3.45 -10.42 0.28
C ASP A 351 3.95 -8.95 0.36
N GLY A 352 4.37 -8.36 -0.76
CA GLY A 352 4.87 -6.99 -0.85
C GLY A 352 6.33 -6.83 -0.44
N SER A 353 7.07 -7.92 -0.19
CA SER A 353 8.51 -7.91 0.09
C SER A 353 9.36 -8.01 -1.19
N LEU A 354 10.62 -7.58 -1.10
CA LEU A 354 11.58 -7.65 -2.21
C LEU A 354 12.70 -8.65 -1.96
N VAL A 355 13.19 -9.24 -3.05
CA VAL A 355 14.45 -9.96 -3.10
C VAL A 355 15.31 -9.37 -4.20
N LEU A 356 16.55 -9.01 -3.87
CA LEU A 356 17.53 -8.47 -4.81
C LEU A 356 18.73 -9.41 -4.91
N TRP A 357 19.26 -9.58 -6.11
CA TRP A 357 20.46 -10.38 -6.35
C TRP A 357 21.26 -9.84 -7.55
N GLY A 358 22.50 -10.30 -7.71
CA GLY A 358 23.46 -9.72 -8.64
C GLY A 358 24.40 -8.71 -7.96
N ASP A 359 24.82 -7.68 -8.69
CA ASP A 359 25.69 -6.63 -8.17
C ASP A 359 25.00 -5.81 -7.07
N GLY A 360 25.51 -5.94 -5.85
CA GLY A 360 25.04 -5.21 -4.67
C GLY A 360 25.80 -3.91 -4.40
N SER A 361 26.66 -3.45 -5.32
CA SER A 361 27.48 -2.24 -5.17
C SER A 361 26.63 -0.96 -5.03
N GLY A 362 27.25 0.12 -4.54
CA GLY A 362 26.58 1.43 -4.46
C GLY A 362 25.37 1.50 -3.51
N GLY A 363 25.25 0.57 -2.56
CA GLY A 363 24.15 0.54 -1.59
C GLY A 363 22.91 -0.23 -2.07
N LEU A 364 22.95 -0.88 -3.24
CA LEU A 364 21.83 -1.66 -3.79
C LEU A 364 21.43 -2.85 -2.90
N SER A 365 22.40 -3.47 -2.23
CA SER A 365 22.19 -4.64 -1.36
C SER A 365 21.47 -4.31 -0.04
N THR A 366 21.36 -3.03 0.34
CA THR A 366 20.71 -2.61 1.58
C THR A 366 19.31 -2.08 1.26
N ILE A 367 18.31 -2.96 1.33
CA ILE A 367 16.90 -2.57 1.17
C ILE A 367 16.51 -1.62 2.31
N PRO A 368 16.03 -0.40 2.01
CA PRO A 368 15.58 0.54 3.04
C PRO A 368 14.43 -0.05 3.86
N ALA A 369 14.41 0.21 5.18
CA ALA A 369 13.39 -0.35 6.08
C ALA A 369 11.98 0.13 5.75
N GLU A 370 11.88 1.32 5.15
CA GLU A 370 10.65 1.91 4.64
C GLU A 370 10.09 1.19 3.41
N ALA A 371 10.88 0.40 2.68
CA ALA A 371 10.45 -0.36 1.50
C ALA A 371 9.58 -1.57 1.89
N SER A 372 8.34 -1.29 2.30
CA SER A 372 7.34 -2.28 2.72
C SER A 372 6.01 -2.02 2.03
N GLN A 373 5.17 -3.06 1.97
CA GLN A 373 3.83 -3.02 1.33
C GLN A 373 3.91 -2.56 -0.13
N LEU A 374 4.84 -3.10 -0.90
CA LEU A 374 5.13 -2.59 -2.24
C LEU A 374 4.15 -3.14 -3.29
N THR A 375 3.82 -2.30 -4.28
CA THR A 375 2.90 -2.64 -5.38
C THR A 375 3.56 -2.66 -6.74
N ALA A 376 4.66 -1.92 -6.91
CA ALA A 376 5.43 -1.92 -8.14
C ALA A 376 6.92 -1.69 -7.88
N ILE A 377 7.76 -2.13 -8.82
CA ILE A 377 9.20 -1.96 -8.81
C ILE A 377 9.68 -1.51 -10.19
N ALA A 378 10.74 -0.70 -10.23
CA ALA A 378 11.48 -0.35 -11.43
C ALA A 378 12.97 -0.33 -11.12
N ALA A 379 13.80 -0.73 -12.07
CA ALA A 379 15.25 -0.80 -11.91
C ALA A 379 15.93 0.07 -12.97
N GLY A 380 16.71 1.06 -12.51
CA GLY A 380 17.69 1.73 -13.37
C GLY A 380 19.00 0.94 -13.45
N ASP A 381 20.04 1.54 -14.00
CA ASP A 381 21.31 0.83 -14.17
C ASP A 381 21.97 0.47 -12.84
N SER A 382 21.80 1.33 -11.84
CA SER A 382 22.44 1.18 -10.52
C SER A 382 21.57 1.71 -9.38
N HIS A 383 20.25 1.79 -9.58
CA HIS A 383 19.29 2.21 -8.56
C HIS A 383 17.95 1.50 -8.72
N VAL A 384 17.19 1.43 -7.64
CA VAL A 384 15.85 0.85 -7.62
C VAL A 384 14.85 1.91 -7.20
N LEU A 385 13.68 1.90 -7.84
CA LEU A 385 12.49 2.58 -7.40
C LEU A 385 11.47 1.52 -6.97
N ALA A 386 10.89 1.69 -5.80
CA ALA A 386 9.79 0.85 -5.32
C ALA A 386 8.60 1.75 -4.98
N LEU A 387 7.45 1.40 -5.53
CA LEU A 387 6.19 2.08 -5.24
C LEU A 387 5.53 1.36 -4.08
N GLN A 388 5.36 2.06 -2.97
CA GLN A 388 4.55 1.59 -1.86
C GLN A 388 3.09 1.58 -2.29
N ALA A 389 2.32 0.60 -1.79
CA ALA A 389 0.88 0.68 -1.81
C ALA A 389 0.47 2.05 -1.27
N ASP A 390 -0.60 2.61 -1.83
CA ASP A 390 -1.27 3.72 -1.21
C ASP A 390 -1.79 3.26 0.15
N LEU A 391 -0.95 3.40 1.16
CA LEU A 391 -1.35 3.41 2.54
C LEU A 391 -2.01 4.77 2.78
N MET A 392 -3.09 5.09 2.05
CA MET A 392 -4.24 5.97 2.39
C MET A 392 -5.03 6.47 1.14
N PRO A 393 -6.37 6.67 1.23
CA PRO A 393 -7.01 7.14 2.46
C PRO A 393 -8.31 6.45 2.91
N ALA A 394 -8.35 6.12 4.21
CA ALA A 394 -9.54 6.43 5.01
C ALA A 394 -9.54 7.88 5.54
N GLN A 395 -8.45 8.66 5.45
CA GLN A 395 -8.39 9.95 6.18
C GLN A 395 -7.69 11.16 5.55
N VAL A 396 -7.18 11.14 4.32
CA VAL A 396 -6.58 12.37 3.77
C VAL A 396 -6.92 12.56 2.29
N ALA A 397 -7.99 13.31 2.02
CA ALA A 397 -8.20 13.94 0.71
C ALA A 397 -8.64 15.41 0.89
N ARG A 398 -7.67 16.28 0.58
CA ARG A 398 -7.80 17.64 0.03
C ARG A 398 -8.31 18.75 0.98
N LEU A 399 -7.33 19.44 1.53
CA LEU A 399 -7.41 20.60 2.44
C LEU A 399 -7.01 21.91 1.76
N ASP A 400 -6.84 21.91 0.44
CA ASP A 400 -6.07 22.92 -0.30
C ASP A 400 -6.89 23.77 -1.29
N GLN A 401 -8.21 23.56 -1.39
CA GLN A 401 -9.09 24.53 -2.05
C GLN A 401 -10.21 25.00 -1.12
N PRO A 402 -10.59 26.29 -1.16
CA PRO A 402 -11.80 26.78 -0.52
C PRO A 402 -12.99 26.14 -1.25
N ASN A 403 -13.32 24.93 -0.86
CA ASN A 403 -14.53 24.23 -1.25
C ASN A 403 -15.71 24.98 -0.63
N VAL A 404 -16.11 26.07 -1.29
CA VAL A 404 -17.43 26.66 -1.12
C VAL A 404 -18.41 25.70 -1.78
N PHE A 405 -18.84 24.68 -1.03
CA PHE A 405 -19.98 23.85 -1.44
C PHE A 405 -21.26 24.43 -0.82
N SER A 406 -22.16 24.88 -1.70
CA SER A 406 -23.55 25.18 -1.39
C SER A 406 -24.35 23.87 -1.33
N GLY A 407 -24.24 23.16 -0.21
CA GLY A 407 -24.98 21.92 0.03
C GLY A 407 -25.12 21.64 1.52
N LYS A 408 -26.34 21.27 1.95
CA LYS A 408 -26.73 21.19 3.38
C LYS A 408 -25.98 20.07 4.10
N ILE A 409 -25.20 20.41 5.14
CA ILE A 409 -24.40 19.47 5.95
C ILE A 409 -25.14 19.15 7.26
N GLY A 410 -25.22 17.86 7.62
CA GLY A 410 -25.74 17.38 8.91
C GLY A 410 -24.63 17.25 9.97
N ILE A 411 -24.99 17.32 11.26
CA ILE A 411 -24.06 17.34 12.41
C ILE A 411 -24.18 16.05 13.24
N ARG A 412 -23.05 15.45 13.64
CA ARG A 412 -22.95 14.33 14.60
C ARG A 412 -22.53 14.85 15.98
N ARG A 413 -23.18 14.44 17.08
CA ARG A 413 -22.69 14.66 18.47
C ARG A 413 -22.09 13.38 19.05
N ALA A 414 -20.97 13.50 19.75
CA ALA A 414 -20.30 12.42 20.48
C ALA A 414 -20.86 12.27 21.92
N ALA A 415 -20.78 11.05 22.44
CA ALA A 415 -21.37 10.63 23.71
C ALA A 415 -20.41 10.82 24.90
N VAL A 416 -20.33 12.02 25.50
CA VAL A 416 -19.82 12.16 26.89
C VAL A 416 -20.41 13.41 27.56
N THR A 417 -21.49 13.25 28.33
CA THR A 417 -21.81 13.95 29.60
C THR A 417 -23.28 13.74 29.96
N ASN A 418 -23.53 13.04 31.07
CA ASN A 418 -24.84 12.86 31.67
C ASN A 418 -25.29 14.13 32.43
N VAL A 419 -25.55 15.24 31.73
CA VAL A 419 -26.43 16.31 32.21
C VAL A 419 -27.28 16.79 31.03
N LEU A 420 -28.58 16.52 31.11
CA LEU A 420 -29.57 17.24 30.31
C LEU A 420 -29.56 18.70 30.74
N GLU A 421 -29.28 19.62 29.82
CA GLU A 421 -30.12 20.82 29.73
C GLU A 421 -30.66 20.93 28.32
N VAL A 422 -31.94 20.58 28.28
CA VAL A 422 -32.86 20.71 27.18
C VAL A 422 -33.55 22.06 27.39
N GLU A 423 -33.29 23.01 26.49
CA GLU A 423 -34.36 23.82 25.93
C GLU A 423 -34.43 23.36 24.46
N GLY A 424 -35.36 22.55 23.97
CA GLY A 424 -36.65 22.10 24.48
C GLY A 424 -37.03 20.67 24.04
N ASN A 425 -38.15 20.21 24.60
CA ASN A 425 -38.77 18.89 24.53
C ASN A 425 -38.48 17.97 23.32
N ALA A 426 -37.76 16.87 23.56
CA ALA A 426 -38.03 15.58 22.93
C ALA A 426 -37.87 14.47 23.97
N SER A 427 -39.00 13.95 24.48
CA SER A 427 -39.05 13.00 25.60
C SER A 427 -38.67 11.57 25.20
N LYS A 428 -38.02 10.86 26.14
CA LYS A 428 -37.43 9.51 26.06
C LYS A 428 -38.36 8.34 25.69
N ALA A 429 -39.61 8.56 25.30
CA ALA A 429 -40.60 7.49 25.14
C ALA A 429 -40.49 6.68 23.82
N VAL A 430 -39.80 7.19 22.80
CA VAL A 430 -39.80 6.60 21.44
C VAL A 430 -38.60 5.68 21.16
N ALA A 431 -37.61 5.61 22.05
CA ALA A 431 -36.36 4.87 21.82
C ALA A 431 -36.49 3.34 21.95
N GLY A 432 -37.50 2.83 22.66
CA GLY A 432 -37.67 1.39 22.92
C GLY A 432 -38.10 0.59 21.69
N ASP A 433 -39.05 1.12 20.91
CA ASP A 433 -39.54 0.45 19.69
C ASP A 433 -38.54 0.58 18.52
N TRP A 434 -37.71 1.62 18.58
CA TRP A 434 -36.76 2.01 17.54
C TRP A 434 -35.56 1.06 17.38
N LEU A 435 -34.99 0.57 18.49
CA LEU A 435 -33.92 -0.44 18.44
C LEU A 435 -34.43 -1.80 17.95
N SER A 436 -35.67 -2.18 18.25
CA SER A 436 -36.17 -3.53 17.94
C SER A 436 -36.49 -3.75 16.45
N ASN A 437 -36.94 -2.69 15.76
CA ASN A 437 -37.27 -2.76 14.32
C ASN A 437 -36.03 -2.65 13.43
N SER A 438 -35.02 -1.86 13.83
CA SER A 438 -33.75 -1.74 13.13
C SER A 438 -32.93 -3.03 13.24
N ASP A 439 -32.86 -3.64 14.43
CA ASP A 439 -32.11 -4.87 14.69
C ASP A 439 -32.66 -6.10 13.93
N ARG A 440 -33.98 -6.16 13.67
CA ARG A 440 -34.59 -7.28 12.90
C ARG A 440 -34.30 -7.19 11.39
N ARG A 441 -34.28 -5.98 10.82
CA ARG A 441 -34.14 -5.76 9.37
C ARG A 441 -32.65 -5.85 8.95
N ILE A 442 -31.76 -5.32 9.78
CA ILE A 442 -30.29 -5.42 9.64
C ILE A 442 -29.83 -6.89 9.64
N LYS A 443 -30.46 -7.76 10.43
CA LYS A 443 -30.16 -9.21 10.47
C LYS A 443 -30.60 -9.99 9.22
N THR A 444 -31.54 -9.47 8.43
CA THR A 444 -32.00 -10.08 7.16
C THR A 444 -31.20 -9.63 5.94
N ASP A 445 -30.63 -8.42 5.95
CA ASP A 445 -29.88 -7.89 4.80
C ASP A 445 -28.40 -8.32 4.83
N ILE A 446 -27.88 -8.72 5.99
CA ILE A 446 -26.50 -9.20 6.18
C ILE A 446 -26.45 -10.72 6.00
N HIS A 447 -26.45 -11.18 4.75
CA HIS A 447 -26.23 -12.61 4.43
C HIS A 447 -25.10 -12.87 3.42
N THR A 448 -24.50 -11.81 2.83
CA THR A 448 -23.33 -11.92 1.94
C THR A 448 -22.41 -10.72 2.08
N LEU A 449 -21.09 -10.94 1.89
CA LEU A 449 -20.06 -9.89 1.90
C LEU A 449 -20.36 -8.81 0.84
N THR A 450 -20.76 -9.23 -0.35
CA THR A 450 -21.11 -8.33 -1.47
C THR A 450 -22.27 -7.41 -1.12
N GLY A 451 -23.35 -7.93 -0.51
CA GLY A 451 -24.49 -7.10 -0.11
C GLY A 451 -24.15 -6.06 0.97
N ALA A 452 -23.22 -6.38 1.88
CA ALA A 452 -22.75 -5.44 2.89
C ALA A 452 -21.86 -4.35 2.30
N LEU A 453 -20.95 -4.71 1.38
CA LEU A 453 -20.04 -3.77 0.72
C LEU A 453 -20.77 -2.83 -0.24
N ASP A 454 -21.71 -3.33 -1.04
CA ASP A 454 -22.53 -2.52 -1.94
C ASP A 454 -23.32 -1.43 -1.19
N LYS A 455 -23.77 -1.74 0.03
CA LYS A 455 -24.51 -0.78 0.86
C LYS A 455 -23.61 0.30 1.45
N ILE A 456 -22.38 -0.06 1.82
CA ILE A 456 -21.36 0.89 2.31
C ILE A 456 -20.91 1.81 1.17
N ASP A 457 -20.65 1.26 -0.02
CA ASP A 457 -20.18 2.01 -1.19
C ASP A 457 -21.21 3.04 -1.70
N SER A 458 -22.50 2.77 -1.45
CA SER A 458 -23.59 3.71 -1.76
C SER A 458 -23.66 4.96 -0.86
N VAL A 459 -22.81 5.06 0.18
CA VAL A 459 -22.77 6.18 1.12
C VAL A 459 -21.43 6.91 1.09
N ARG A 460 -21.44 8.20 0.74
CA ARG A 460 -20.25 9.04 0.77
C ARG A 460 -19.97 9.61 2.16
N LEU A 461 -18.77 9.35 2.67
CA LEU A 461 -18.21 10.01 3.84
C LEU A 461 -17.70 11.41 3.48
N VAL A 462 -17.93 12.37 4.37
CA VAL A 462 -17.50 13.76 4.25
C VAL A 462 -16.87 14.21 5.55
N ASP A 463 -15.91 15.13 5.46
CA ASP A 463 -15.31 15.77 6.61
C ASP A 463 -15.64 17.26 6.57
N PHE A 464 -16.11 17.81 7.69
CA PHE A 464 -16.51 19.20 7.79
C PHE A 464 -15.94 19.87 9.04
N ARG A 465 -15.69 21.18 8.93
CA ARG A 465 -15.30 22.05 10.04
C ARG A 465 -16.31 23.18 10.15
N TYR A 466 -16.71 23.52 11.36
CA TYR A 466 -17.58 24.68 11.60
C TYR A 466 -16.85 25.98 11.26
N THR A 467 -17.58 26.95 10.72
CA THR A 467 -17.01 28.26 10.39
C THR A 467 -16.54 28.96 11.66
N ASP A 468 -15.53 29.83 11.54
CA ASP A 468 -15.00 30.56 12.69
C ASP A 468 -16.08 31.44 13.35
N GLN A 469 -17.04 31.96 12.58
CA GLN A 469 -18.22 32.67 13.07
C GLN A 469 -19.16 31.79 13.91
N TYR A 470 -19.35 30.53 13.53
CA TYR A 470 -20.16 29.58 14.29
C TYR A 470 -19.44 29.11 15.55
N LEU A 471 -18.13 28.86 15.47
CA LEU A 471 -17.29 28.49 16.63
C LEU A 471 -17.20 29.62 17.66
N ALA A 472 -17.18 30.89 17.22
CA ALA A 472 -17.19 32.05 18.10
C ALA A 472 -18.46 32.13 18.98
N THR A 473 -19.58 31.61 18.50
CA THR A 473 -20.86 31.56 19.23
C THR A 473 -21.09 30.22 19.96
N HIS A 474 -20.28 29.20 19.66
CA HIS A 474 -20.40 27.84 20.21
C HIS A 474 -19.05 27.32 20.77
N PRO A 475 -18.52 27.93 21.84
CA PRO A 475 -17.17 27.65 22.35
C PRO A 475 -16.96 26.25 22.93
N ARG A 476 -18.05 25.47 23.14
CA ARG A 476 -17.99 24.06 23.55
C ARG A 476 -17.67 23.10 22.39
N ILE A 477 -17.74 23.57 21.15
CA ILE A 477 -17.43 22.77 19.98
C ILE A 477 -15.93 22.93 19.69
N GLU A 478 -15.20 21.82 19.77
CA GLU A 478 -13.78 21.82 19.43
C GLU A 478 -13.59 22.23 17.98
N ASN A 479 -12.65 23.16 17.75
CA ASN A 479 -12.28 23.63 16.42
C ASN A 479 -11.45 22.57 15.69
N ARG A 480 -12.13 21.50 15.28
CA ARG A 480 -11.57 20.35 14.57
C ARG A 480 -12.46 19.97 13.40
N ARG A 481 -11.94 19.07 12.60
CA ARG A 481 -12.62 18.42 11.48
C ARG A 481 -13.44 17.23 12.00
N TYR A 482 -14.68 17.09 11.54
CA TYR A 482 -15.65 16.09 11.97
C TYR A 482 -16.06 15.20 10.79
N LEU A 483 -15.86 13.90 10.93
CA LEU A 483 -16.29 12.90 9.96
C LEU A 483 -17.81 12.70 10.01
N ASN A 484 -18.48 12.77 8.86
CA ASN A 484 -19.92 12.59 8.72
C ASN A 484 -20.29 12.07 7.31
N VAL A 485 -21.57 12.10 6.97
CA VAL A 485 -22.13 11.65 5.68
C VAL A 485 -23.02 12.74 5.08
N ILE A 486 -23.22 12.71 3.76
CA ILE A 486 -24.18 13.61 3.10
C ILE A 486 -25.59 13.13 3.44
N ALA A 487 -26.33 13.91 4.24
CA ALA A 487 -27.64 13.51 4.77
C ALA A 487 -28.66 13.10 3.68
N GLN A 488 -28.63 13.77 2.52
CA GLN A 488 -29.53 13.48 1.40
C GLN A 488 -29.19 12.17 0.68
N GLU A 489 -27.91 11.82 0.61
CA GLU A 489 -27.44 10.56 0.05
C GLU A 489 -27.66 9.42 1.04
N PHE A 490 -27.35 9.67 2.32
CA PHE A 490 -27.61 8.74 3.41
C PHE A 490 -29.10 8.43 3.53
N ALA A 491 -30.00 9.40 3.34
CA ALA A 491 -31.45 9.18 3.33
C ALA A 491 -31.93 8.27 2.19
N LYS A 492 -31.20 8.19 1.06
CA LYS A 492 -31.54 7.25 -0.03
C LYS A 492 -31.24 5.80 0.36
N VAL A 493 -30.26 5.61 1.23
CA VAL A 493 -29.75 4.28 1.64
C VAL A 493 -30.37 3.83 2.96
N PHE A 494 -30.55 4.76 3.89
CA PHE A 494 -31.07 4.59 5.26
C PHE A 494 -32.10 5.69 5.58
N PRO A 495 -33.26 5.72 4.91
CA PRO A 495 -34.26 6.79 5.03
C PRO A 495 -34.77 6.99 6.46
N ASP A 496 -34.90 5.89 7.21
CA ASP A 496 -35.38 5.95 8.60
C ASP A 496 -34.36 6.63 9.53
N HIS A 497 -33.08 6.65 9.17
CA HIS A 497 -31.98 7.17 9.98
C HIS A 497 -31.61 8.63 9.64
N VAL A 498 -32.46 9.33 8.89
CA VAL A 498 -32.33 10.78 8.62
C VAL A 498 -33.61 11.49 9.04
N LYS A 499 -33.48 12.55 9.83
CA LYS A 499 -34.62 13.36 10.31
C LYS A 499 -34.34 14.85 10.22
N SER A 500 -35.38 15.66 10.24
CA SER A 500 -35.25 17.12 10.39
C SER A 500 -34.63 17.46 11.75
N SER A 501 -33.71 18.44 11.78
CA SER A 501 -33.21 19.01 13.04
C SER A 501 -34.15 20.07 13.64
N GLY A 502 -35.14 20.55 12.88
CA GLY A 502 -35.97 21.72 13.23
C GLY A 502 -35.30 23.07 12.96
N GLU A 503 -34.04 23.10 12.51
CA GLU A 503 -33.27 24.31 12.24
C GLU A 503 -33.13 24.57 10.73
N ARG A 504 -32.96 25.83 10.35
CA ARG A 504 -32.78 26.25 8.96
C ARG A 504 -31.56 27.15 8.79
N LEU A 505 -30.87 27.01 7.67
CA LEU A 505 -29.82 27.91 7.22
C LEU A 505 -30.40 29.26 6.78
N GLU A 506 -29.55 30.28 6.63
CA GLU A 506 -29.95 31.64 6.25
C GLU A 506 -30.69 31.72 4.90
N ASP A 507 -30.42 30.78 3.99
CA ASP A 507 -31.11 30.64 2.71
C ASP A 507 -32.50 29.94 2.83
N GLY A 508 -32.96 29.71 4.07
CA GLY A 508 -34.24 29.07 4.39
C GLY A 508 -34.22 27.55 4.31
N SER A 509 -33.05 26.94 4.07
CA SER A 509 -32.94 25.51 3.87
C SER A 509 -32.81 24.71 5.18
N GLU A 510 -33.59 23.63 5.32
CA GLU A 510 -33.62 22.81 6.53
C GLU A 510 -32.35 21.98 6.75
N ILE A 511 -31.86 21.98 7.99
CA ILE A 511 -30.74 21.16 8.47
C ILE A 511 -31.29 19.77 8.84
N LEU A 512 -30.57 18.72 8.43
CA LEU A 512 -30.95 17.32 8.68
C LEU A 512 -29.99 16.68 9.71
N GLN A 513 -30.55 15.89 10.62
CA GLN A 513 -29.84 15.00 11.54
C GLN A 513 -29.70 13.60 10.95
N VAL A 514 -28.52 13.00 11.11
CA VAL A 514 -28.21 11.67 10.56
C VAL A 514 -27.67 10.75 11.65
N ASP A 515 -28.24 9.55 11.75
CA ASP A 515 -27.75 8.45 12.59
C ASP A 515 -26.92 7.46 11.75
N THR A 516 -25.60 7.48 11.94
CA THR A 516 -24.66 6.64 11.20
C THR A 516 -24.43 5.25 11.80
N TYR A 517 -25.17 4.88 12.85
CA TYR A 517 -25.07 3.56 13.51
C TYR A 517 -25.21 2.37 12.56
N PRO A 518 -26.12 2.38 11.54
CA PRO A 518 -26.20 1.28 10.57
C PRO A 518 -24.90 1.05 9.82
N LEU A 519 -24.18 2.11 9.42
CA LEU A 519 -22.93 2.00 8.66
C LEU A 519 -21.87 1.20 9.43
N THR A 520 -21.77 1.45 10.74
CA THR A 520 -20.84 0.73 11.63
C THR A 520 -21.15 -0.77 11.70
N ILE A 521 -22.44 -1.15 11.67
CA ILE A 521 -22.84 -2.56 11.72
C ILE A 521 -22.52 -3.26 10.39
N TYR A 522 -22.82 -2.63 9.25
CA TYR A 522 -22.48 -3.19 7.94
C TYR A 522 -20.96 -3.36 7.76
N SER A 523 -20.14 -2.40 8.21
CA SER A 523 -18.68 -2.53 8.17
C SER A 523 -18.19 -3.69 9.03
N ALA A 524 -18.71 -3.85 10.24
CA ALA A 524 -18.33 -4.94 11.14
C ALA A 524 -18.71 -6.31 10.55
N ALA A 525 -19.88 -6.42 9.92
CA ALA A 525 -20.32 -7.66 9.28
C ALA A 525 -19.47 -8.03 8.05
N ALA A 526 -19.10 -7.06 7.22
CA ALA A 526 -18.22 -7.29 6.08
C ALA A 526 -16.85 -7.84 6.53
N VAL A 527 -16.28 -7.28 7.60
CA VAL A 527 -15.01 -7.77 8.17
C VAL A 527 -15.14 -9.19 8.72
N GLN A 528 -16.24 -9.51 9.41
CA GLN A 528 -16.49 -10.85 9.95
C GLN A 528 -16.63 -11.89 8.84
N GLU A 529 -17.33 -11.55 7.77
CA GLU A 529 -17.55 -12.45 6.63
C GLU A 529 -16.27 -12.70 5.85
N LEU A 530 -15.49 -11.63 5.58
CA LEU A 530 -14.16 -11.74 4.97
C LEU A 530 -13.23 -12.64 5.79
N HIS A 531 -13.29 -12.53 7.13
CA HIS A 531 -12.50 -13.39 8.01
C HIS A 531 -12.93 -14.86 7.91
N ARG A 532 -14.24 -15.14 7.78
CA ARG A 532 -14.79 -16.49 7.60
C ARG A 532 -14.30 -17.12 6.29
N GLU A 533 -14.43 -16.41 5.17
CA GLU A 533 -13.96 -16.89 3.86
C GLU A 533 -12.45 -17.17 3.86
N ASN A 534 -11.66 -16.32 4.52
CA ASN A 534 -10.22 -16.52 4.64
C ASN A 534 -9.88 -17.79 5.45
N GLN A 535 -10.66 -18.10 6.50
CA GLN A 535 -10.49 -19.34 7.27
C GLN A 535 -10.85 -20.59 6.43
N GLU A 536 -11.92 -20.54 5.64
CA GLU A 536 -12.31 -21.65 4.75
C GLU A 536 -11.26 -21.91 3.67
N LEU A 537 -10.70 -20.85 3.07
CA LEU A 537 -9.62 -20.99 2.09
C LEU A 537 -8.36 -21.61 2.70
N ARG A 538 -7.98 -21.21 3.91
CA ARG A 538 -6.84 -21.82 4.64
C ARG A 538 -7.09 -23.29 4.94
N ALA A 539 -8.32 -23.67 5.29
CA ALA A 539 -8.66 -25.07 5.52
C ALA A 539 -8.58 -25.91 4.23
N LYS A 540 -9.03 -25.36 3.09
CA LYS A 540 -8.91 -26.02 1.77
C LYS A 540 -7.45 -26.18 1.35
N LEU A 541 -6.62 -25.16 1.57
CA LEU A 541 -5.19 -25.22 1.29
C LEU A 541 -4.51 -26.34 2.09
N ALA A 542 -4.81 -26.44 3.38
CA ALA A 542 -4.27 -27.50 4.24
C ALA A 542 -4.70 -28.92 3.78
N ASP A 543 -5.95 -29.11 3.32
CA ASP A 543 -6.40 -30.39 2.75
C ASP A 543 -5.64 -30.72 1.44
N GLN A 544 -5.42 -29.73 0.58
CA GLN A 544 -4.67 -29.90 -0.66
C GLN A 544 -3.21 -30.27 -0.41
N GLU A 545 -2.54 -29.62 0.54
CA GLU A 545 -1.17 -29.96 0.96
C GLU A 545 -1.07 -31.39 1.52
N LEU A 546 -2.10 -31.86 2.23
CA LEU A 546 -2.15 -33.22 2.73
C LEU A 546 -2.34 -34.25 1.60
N ARG A 547 -3.18 -33.93 0.60
CA ARG A 547 -3.34 -34.78 -0.59
C ARG A 547 -2.07 -34.84 -1.42
N LEU A 548 -1.38 -33.72 -1.58
CA LEU A 548 -0.11 -33.65 -2.31
C LEU A 548 0.93 -34.54 -1.65
N ARG A 549 1.11 -34.43 -0.32
CA ARG A 549 2.02 -35.29 0.43
C ARG A 549 1.72 -36.79 0.28
N ARG A 550 0.44 -37.18 0.30
CA ARG A 550 0.05 -38.59 0.05
C ARG A 550 0.33 -39.04 -1.37
N LEU A 551 0.23 -38.15 -2.36
CA LEU A 551 0.58 -38.46 -3.75
C LEU A 551 2.09 -38.62 -3.92
N GLU A 552 2.88 -37.76 -3.29
CA GLU A 552 4.35 -37.87 -3.24
C GLU A 552 4.78 -39.20 -2.60
N GLU A 553 4.24 -39.54 -1.42
CA GLU A 553 4.52 -40.82 -0.75
C GLU A 553 4.13 -42.05 -1.58
N ASN A 554 3.04 -41.97 -2.36
CA ASN A 554 2.62 -43.04 -3.26
C ASN A 554 3.46 -43.11 -4.54
N PHE A 555 4.09 -42.02 -4.95
CA PHE A 555 5.00 -42.00 -6.11
C PHE A 555 6.39 -42.52 -5.74
N GLU A 556 6.82 -42.30 -4.49
CA GLU A 556 8.09 -42.83 -3.97
C GLU A 556 8.04 -44.34 -3.65
N ARG A 557 6.85 -44.90 -3.40
CA ARG A 557 6.62 -46.34 -3.19
C ARG A 557 6.42 -47.08 -4.51
#